data_AF-A0A1G6JUL3-F1
#
_entry.id   AF-A0A1G6JUL3-F1
#
_cell.length_a   1.000
_cell.length_b   1.000
_cell.length_c   1.000
_cell.angle_alpha   90.00
_cell.angle_beta   90.00
_cell.angle_gamma   90.00
#
_symmetry.space_group_name_H-M   'P 1'
#
loop_
_entity.id
_entity.type
_entity.pdbx_description
1 polymer ?
#
loop_
_entity_poly.entity_id
_entity_poly.type
_entity_poly.pdbx_seq_one_letter_code
_entity_poly.pdbx_strand_id
1 'polypeptide(L)'
;MGNQFVSAEEFRKYRVEDQYLEIINHLRDLRKYGGDEDFLQYEDAIITLLDCNDEDIIQQAVFTLSFYESVKAKEKLYEIISGARLYDDEEYVRAYTIYHYCSNYADGSQDKALLDQLFSYVINEKLEKYMRVSSVAGMMHIYYGDQITRDDKLDAMHLGMSGFRTNHDIKDLIPKLKPILEGVKSDAYEKFLSIDLGKSLNTDGNLD
;
A
#
# COMPACT_ATOMS: atom_id res chain seq x y z
N MET A 1 -21.32 16.60 21.75
CA MET A 1 -21.50 17.59 20.68
C MET A 1 -21.15 16.87 19.39
N GLY A 2 -22.03 16.85 18.40
CA GLY A 2 -21.69 16.25 17.11
C GLY A 2 -20.53 17.02 16.50
N ASN A 3 -19.50 16.33 16.04
CA ASN A 3 -18.45 16.96 15.25
C ASN A 3 -19.13 17.48 13.98
N GLN A 4 -19.24 18.80 13.87
CA GLN A 4 -19.86 19.45 12.74
C GLN A 4 -18.72 19.87 11.83
N PHE A 5 -18.51 19.14 10.74
CA PHE A 5 -17.59 19.55 9.69
C PHE A 5 -18.02 20.93 9.19
N VAL A 6 -17.06 21.83 8.99
CA VAL A 6 -17.34 23.14 8.44
C VAL A 6 -17.81 23.00 6.99
N SER A 7 -18.62 23.94 6.51
CA SER A 7 -19.04 23.91 5.11
C SER A 7 -17.84 24.15 4.17
N ALA A 8 -17.87 23.61 2.95
CA ALA A 8 -16.84 23.90 1.94
C ALA A 8 -16.61 25.41 1.70
N GLU A 9 -17.65 26.24 1.80
CA GLU A 9 -17.52 27.69 1.68
C GLU A 9 -16.76 28.31 2.85
N GLU A 10 -16.98 27.81 4.06
CA GLU A 10 -16.26 28.20 5.27
C GLU A 10 -14.82 27.72 5.26
N PHE A 11 -14.60 26.45 4.89
CA PHE A 11 -13.27 25.86 4.77
C PHE A 11 -12.37 26.65 3.81
N ARG A 12 -12.89 27.05 2.65
CA ARG A 12 -12.14 27.86 1.65
C ARG A 12 -11.77 29.26 2.13
N LYS A 13 -12.40 29.77 3.20
CA LYS A 13 -12.07 31.08 3.79
C LYS A 13 -10.89 31.01 4.75
N TYR A 14 -10.52 29.81 5.21
CA TYR A 14 -9.35 29.63 6.08
C TYR A 14 -8.06 29.91 5.30
N ARG A 15 -7.04 30.36 6.04
CA ARG A 15 -5.68 30.40 5.48
C ARG A 15 -5.23 28.97 5.21
N VAL A 16 -4.32 28.80 4.27
CA VAL A 16 -3.83 27.47 3.86
C VAL A 16 -3.29 26.69 5.05
N GLU A 17 -2.56 27.32 5.98
CA GLU A 17 -2.05 26.65 7.18
C GLU A 17 -3.18 26.22 8.14
N ASP A 18 -4.22 27.03 8.26
CA ASP A 18 -5.38 26.72 9.12
C ASP A 18 -6.24 25.60 8.49
N GLN A 19 -6.32 25.53 7.16
CA GLN A 19 -6.94 24.40 6.43
C GLN A 19 -6.21 23.09 6.69
N TYR A 20 -4.87 23.10 6.67
CA TYR A 20 -4.07 21.93 6.98
C TYR A 20 -4.32 21.43 8.41
N LEU A 21 -4.30 22.32 9.39
CA LEU A 21 -4.57 21.97 10.78
C LEU A 21 -5.98 21.42 10.99
N GLU A 22 -6.98 22.05 10.36
CA GLU A 22 -8.37 21.59 10.38
C GLU A 22 -8.47 20.15 9.86
N ILE A 23 -7.90 19.87 8.69
CA ILE A 23 -7.95 18.53 8.11
C ILE A 23 -7.24 17.53 9.02
N ILE A 24 -5.99 17.79 9.41
CA ILE A 24 -5.20 16.85 10.21
C ILE A 24 -5.92 16.49 11.52
N ASN A 25 -6.52 17.47 12.19
CA ASN A 25 -7.26 17.25 13.43
C ASN A 25 -8.54 16.43 13.23
N HIS A 26 -9.12 16.47 12.03
CA HIS A 26 -10.43 15.87 11.74
C HIS A 26 -10.40 14.67 10.78
N LEU A 27 -9.26 14.25 10.22
CA LEU A 27 -9.17 13.08 9.33
C LEU A 27 -9.76 11.82 9.96
N ARG A 28 -9.50 11.59 11.26
CA ARG A 28 -10.07 10.45 11.99
C ARG A 28 -11.57 10.58 12.17
N ASP A 29 -12.04 11.78 12.48
CA ASP A 29 -13.46 12.05 12.69
C ASP A 29 -14.23 11.93 11.38
N LEU A 30 -13.64 12.37 10.27
CA LEU A 30 -14.18 12.18 8.92
C LEU A 30 -14.48 10.71 8.67
N ARG A 31 -13.50 9.82 8.85
CA ARG A 31 -13.70 8.36 8.67
C ARG A 31 -14.71 7.74 9.64
N LYS A 32 -14.88 8.32 10.83
CA LYS A 32 -15.73 7.74 11.89
C LYS A 32 -17.16 8.26 11.87
N TYR A 33 -17.36 9.49 11.43
CA TYR A 33 -18.60 10.24 11.58
C TYR A 33 -19.06 10.96 10.30
N GLY A 34 -18.17 11.15 9.33
CA GLY A 34 -18.48 11.81 8.06
C GLY A 34 -18.95 10.84 6.97
N GLY A 35 -19.78 11.34 6.07
CA GLY A 35 -20.19 10.65 4.85
C GLY A 35 -19.37 11.06 3.63
N ASP A 36 -19.70 10.49 2.47
CA ASP A 36 -19.04 10.83 1.20
C ASP A 36 -19.15 12.32 0.86
N GLU A 37 -20.28 12.95 1.18
CA GLU A 37 -20.50 14.38 0.97
C GLU A 37 -19.56 15.23 1.82
N ASP A 38 -19.23 14.80 3.04
CA ASP A 38 -18.23 15.48 3.88
C ASP A 38 -16.85 15.27 3.29
N PHE A 39 -16.51 14.02 2.91
CA PHE A 39 -15.22 13.69 2.32
C PHE A 39 -14.91 14.49 1.05
N LEU A 40 -15.87 14.57 0.12
CA LEU A 40 -15.70 15.28 -1.16
C LEU A 40 -15.41 16.78 -0.97
N GLN A 41 -15.80 17.38 0.16
CA GLN A 41 -15.47 18.78 0.46
C GLN A 41 -13.98 18.98 0.77
N TYR A 42 -13.35 17.97 1.36
CA TYR A 42 -11.96 18.01 1.81
C TYR A 42 -11.00 17.26 0.87
N GLU A 43 -11.50 16.41 -0.02
CA GLU A 43 -10.71 15.49 -0.86
C GLU A 43 -9.47 16.13 -1.48
N ASP A 44 -9.62 17.26 -2.18
CA ASP A 44 -8.50 17.91 -2.88
C ASP A 44 -7.41 18.37 -1.90
N ALA A 45 -7.80 18.84 -0.71
CA ALA A 45 -6.89 19.28 0.33
C ALA A 45 -6.31 18.10 1.15
N ILE A 46 -6.99 16.95 1.19
CA ILE A 46 -6.40 15.70 1.71
C ILE A 46 -5.35 15.17 0.73
N ILE A 47 -5.56 15.31 -0.60
CA ILE A 47 -4.59 14.88 -1.62
C ILE A 47 -3.28 15.68 -1.52
N THR A 48 -3.32 16.95 -1.12
CA THR A 48 -2.08 17.74 -0.91
C THR A 48 -1.29 17.28 0.31
N LEU A 49 -1.93 16.64 1.30
CA LEU A 49 -1.23 16.06 2.46
C LEU A 49 -0.27 14.92 2.09
N LEU A 50 -0.46 14.29 0.92
CA LEU A 50 0.49 13.31 0.38
C LEU A 50 1.84 13.93 -0.03
N ASP A 51 1.96 15.26 0.03
CA ASP A 51 3.18 16.02 -0.31
C ASP A 51 3.89 16.56 0.93
N CYS A 52 3.34 16.31 2.14
CA CYS A 52 3.97 16.75 3.38
C CYS A 52 5.25 15.95 3.66
N ASN A 53 6.14 16.51 4.49
CA ASN A 53 7.35 15.81 4.97
C ASN A 53 7.11 15.13 6.34
N ASP A 54 5.89 14.67 6.58
CA ASP A 54 5.48 14.07 7.85
C ASP A 54 4.79 12.74 7.58
N GLU A 55 5.46 11.66 7.99
CA GLU A 55 5.06 10.29 7.74
C GLU A 55 3.67 9.97 8.28
N ASP A 56 3.34 10.48 9.47
CA ASP A 56 2.07 10.23 10.14
C ASP A 56 0.93 10.92 9.38
N ILE A 57 1.16 12.16 8.94
CA ILE A 57 0.19 12.90 8.12
C ILE A 57 -0.05 12.18 6.80
N ILE A 58 1.01 11.73 6.10
CA ILE A 58 0.87 11.01 4.84
C ILE A 58 0.09 9.71 5.07
N GLN A 59 0.39 8.94 6.10
CA GLN A 59 -0.34 7.71 6.42
C GLN A 59 -1.83 7.98 6.68
N GLN A 60 -2.17 9.04 7.42
CA GLN A 60 -3.57 9.40 7.65
C GLN A 60 -4.26 9.79 6.35
N ALA A 61 -3.57 10.50 5.45
CA ALA A 61 -4.08 10.85 4.14
C ALA A 61 -4.30 9.62 3.25
N VAL A 62 -3.29 8.73 3.13
CA VAL A 62 -3.37 7.45 2.40
C VAL A 62 -4.56 6.62 2.86
N PHE A 63 -4.72 6.44 4.18
CA PHE A 63 -5.84 5.67 4.71
C PHE A 63 -7.17 6.34 4.39
N THR A 64 -7.30 7.65 4.60
CA THR A 64 -8.56 8.36 4.35
C THR A 64 -8.94 8.30 2.87
N LEU A 65 -8.01 8.62 1.97
CA LEU A 65 -8.25 8.61 0.53
C LEU A 65 -8.61 7.21 0.03
N SER A 66 -7.91 6.18 0.51
CA SER A 66 -8.19 4.80 0.12
C SER A 66 -9.50 4.28 0.70
N PHE A 67 -9.85 4.63 1.94
CA PHE A 67 -11.10 4.24 2.59
C PHE A 67 -12.33 4.78 1.86
N TYR A 68 -12.24 6.00 1.34
CA TYR A 68 -13.28 6.60 0.49
C TYR A 68 -13.08 6.31 -1.01
N GLU A 69 -12.14 5.43 -1.37
CA GLU A 69 -11.83 5.03 -2.75
C GLU A 69 -11.67 6.23 -3.72
N SER A 70 -11.00 7.30 -3.27
CA SER A 70 -10.81 8.53 -4.04
C SER A 70 -10.21 8.26 -5.43
N VAL A 71 -11.00 8.52 -6.47
CA VAL A 71 -10.56 8.34 -7.86
C VAL A 71 -9.44 9.31 -8.21
N LYS A 72 -9.48 10.54 -7.69
CA LYS A 72 -8.45 11.57 -7.91
C LYS A 72 -7.11 11.21 -7.29
N ALA A 73 -7.12 10.48 -6.17
CA ALA A 73 -5.89 10.09 -5.48
C ALA A 73 -5.21 8.86 -6.10
N LYS A 74 -5.93 8.05 -6.88
CA LYS A 74 -5.46 6.72 -7.34
C LYS A 74 -4.08 6.76 -8.02
N GLU A 75 -3.87 7.69 -8.96
CA GLU A 75 -2.59 7.83 -9.67
C GLU A 75 -1.46 8.22 -8.72
N LYS A 76 -1.68 9.21 -7.85
CA LYS A 76 -0.69 9.69 -6.89
C LYS A 76 -0.32 8.63 -5.85
N LEU A 77 -1.28 7.82 -5.40
CA LEU A 77 -1.01 6.68 -4.51
C LEU A 77 -0.19 5.61 -5.23
N TYR A 78 -0.43 5.38 -6.52
CA TYR A 78 0.39 4.46 -7.33
C TYR A 78 1.83 4.98 -7.52
N GLU A 79 2.03 6.29 -7.70
CA GLU A 79 3.37 6.90 -7.78
C GLU A 79 4.18 6.63 -6.51
N ILE A 80 3.56 6.72 -5.33
CA ILE A 80 4.17 6.36 -4.04
C ILE A 80 4.60 4.88 -4.05
N ILE A 81 3.72 3.96 -4.48
CA ILE A 81 4.00 2.52 -4.56
C ILE A 81 5.16 2.21 -5.51
N SER A 82 5.22 2.89 -6.65
CA SER A 82 6.27 2.67 -7.65
C SER A 82 7.64 3.20 -7.23
N GLY A 83 7.69 4.09 -6.22
CA GLY A 83 8.92 4.75 -5.80
C GLY A 83 9.35 5.88 -6.76
N ALA A 84 8.44 6.37 -7.60
CA ALA A 84 8.68 7.52 -8.47
C ALA A 84 8.88 8.82 -7.67
N ARG A 85 8.35 8.86 -6.44
CA ARG A 85 8.68 9.88 -5.43
C ARG A 85 9.73 9.33 -4.47
N LEU A 86 10.91 9.95 -4.50
CA LEU A 86 11.99 9.68 -3.56
C LEU A 86 11.96 10.77 -2.47
N TYR A 87 11.27 10.50 -1.37
CA TYR A 87 11.76 10.95 -0.07
C TYR A 87 12.76 9.86 0.36
N ASP A 88 14.00 10.25 0.65
CA ASP A 88 15.15 9.34 0.69
C ASP A 88 15.07 8.18 1.71
N ASP A 89 14.02 8.07 2.54
CA ASP A 89 13.89 7.02 3.56
C ASP A 89 12.44 6.54 3.85
N GLU A 90 11.45 6.79 2.99
CA GLU A 90 10.03 6.51 3.29
C GLU A 90 9.53 5.11 2.86
N GLU A 91 10.34 4.07 3.06
CA GLU A 91 9.89 2.69 2.78
C GLU A 91 8.60 2.34 3.56
N TYR A 92 8.41 2.92 4.75
CA TYR A 92 7.22 2.65 5.57
C TYR A 92 5.93 3.23 4.96
N VAL A 93 5.94 4.49 4.53
CA VAL A 93 4.80 5.11 3.82
C VAL A 93 4.43 4.29 2.59
N ARG A 94 5.45 3.85 1.85
CA ARG A 94 5.27 3.02 0.66
C ARG A 94 4.63 1.68 1.01
N ALA A 95 5.11 0.99 2.04
CA ALA A 95 4.56 -0.26 2.52
C ALA A 95 3.10 -0.12 2.97
N TYR A 96 2.80 0.97 3.69
CA TYR A 96 1.46 1.32 4.13
C TYR A 96 0.54 1.61 2.94
N THR A 97 1.04 2.34 1.94
CA THR A 97 0.31 2.68 0.72
C THR A 97 0.03 1.44 -0.12
N ILE A 98 0.97 0.49 -0.22
CA ILE A 98 0.74 -0.80 -0.89
C ILE A 98 -0.49 -1.49 -0.31
N TYR A 99 -0.54 -1.63 1.02
CA TYR A 99 -1.65 -2.34 1.66
C TYR A 99 -2.99 -1.69 1.32
N HIS A 100 -3.13 -0.38 1.60
CA HIS A 100 -4.39 0.33 1.38
C HIS A 100 -4.76 0.45 -0.10
N TYR A 101 -3.78 0.64 -0.98
CA TYR A 101 -4.05 0.71 -2.41
C TYR A 101 -4.57 -0.62 -2.94
N CYS A 102 -3.90 -1.71 -2.57
CA CYS A 102 -4.26 -3.04 -3.05
C CYS A 102 -5.60 -3.48 -2.49
N SER A 103 -5.90 -3.20 -1.22
CA SER A 103 -7.15 -3.63 -0.59
C SER A 103 -8.39 -2.81 -1.01
N ASN A 104 -8.22 -1.58 -1.49
CA ASN A 104 -9.36 -0.71 -1.83
C ASN A 104 -9.48 -0.44 -3.34
N TYR A 105 -8.38 -0.33 -4.09
CA TYR A 105 -8.43 0.04 -5.52
C TYR A 105 -8.12 -1.10 -6.49
N ALA A 106 -7.40 -2.11 -6.05
CA ALA A 106 -6.93 -3.21 -6.90
C ALA A 106 -7.40 -4.59 -6.41
N ASP A 107 -8.27 -4.64 -5.41
CA ASP A 107 -8.77 -5.88 -4.81
C ASP A 107 -9.50 -6.72 -5.87
N GLY A 108 -9.08 -7.98 -6.02
CA GLY A 108 -9.62 -8.90 -7.04
C GLY A 108 -9.36 -8.51 -8.50
N SER A 109 -8.57 -7.46 -8.78
CA SER A 109 -8.33 -6.98 -10.15
C SER A 109 -7.48 -7.92 -11.01
N GLN A 110 -6.69 -8.79 -10.37
CA GLN A 110 -5.72 -9.66 -11.03
C GLN A 110 -4.74 -8.91 -11.96
N ASP A 111 -4.40 -7.66 -11.63
CA ASP A 111 -3.45 -6.84 -12.38
C ASP A 111 -2.06 -7.47 -12.37
N LYS A 112 -1.70 -8.11 -13.50
CA LYS A 112 -0.41 -8.78 -13.68
C LYS A 112 0.77 -7.83 -13.47
N ALA A 113 0.70 -6.60 -13.98
CA ALA A 113 1.85 -5.69 -13.92
C ALA A 113 2.13 -5.26 -12.47
N LEU A 114 1.07 -4.98 -11.72
CA LEU A 114 1.18 -4.67 -10.29
C LEU A 114 1.64 -5.90 -9.49
N LEU A 115 1.15 -7.10 -9.78
CA LEU A 115 1.62 -8.35 -9.15
C LEU A 115 3.11 -8.60 -9.41
N ASP A 116 3.58 -8.40 -10.64
CA ASP A 116 5.00 -8.54 -11.00
C ASP A 116 5.87 -7.52 -10.26
N GLN A 117 5.39 -6.27 -10.17
CA GLN A 117 6.06 -5.22 -9.42
C GLN A 117 6.15 -5.54 -7.92
N LEU A 118 5.04 -5.94 -7.29
CA LEU A 118 5.02 -6.31 -5.87
C LEU A 118 5.89 -7.55 -5.60
N PHE A 119 5.87 -8.54 -6.49
CA PHE A 119 6.76 -9.69 -6.37
C PHE A 119 8.24 -9.30 -6.41
N SER A 120 8.60 -8.34 -7.27
CA SER A 120 9.96 -7.79 -7.32
C SER A 120 10.38 -7.17 -5.98
N TYR A 121 9.44 -6.57 -5.23
CA TYR A 121 9.71 -6.06 -3.89
C TYR A 121 9.88 -7.21 -2.89
N VAL A 122 9.01 -8.23 -2.92
CA VAL A 122 9.11 -9.40 -2.03
C VAL A 122 10.49 -10.06 -2.10
N ILE A 123 11.05 -10.23 -3.31
CA ILE A 123 12.34 -10.92 -3.51
C ILE A 123 13.56 -10.00 -3.37
N ASN A 124 13.37 -8.69 -3.23
CA ASN A 124 14.47 -7.74 -3.06
C ASN A 124 14.94 -7.72 -1.61
N GLU A 125 16.04 -8.41 -1.33
CA GLU A 125 16.62 -8.52 0.02
C GLU A 125 17.18 -7.21 0.58
N LYS A 126 17.31 -6.15 -0.24
CA LYS A 126 17.73 -4.82 0.24
C LYS A 126 16.60 -4.01 0.85
N LEU A 127 15.34 -4.38 0.59
CA LEU A 127 14.18 -3.69 1.16
C LEU A 127 13.92 -4.19 2.59
N GLU A 128 13.38 -3.30 3.41
CA GLU A 128 13.00 -3.62 4.77
C GLU A 128 11.95 -4.73 4.82
N LYS A 129 11.98 -5.50 5.92
CA LYS A 129 11.10 -6.66 6.10
C LYS A 129 9.62 -6.26 5.92
N TYR A 130 9.21 -5.13 6.50
CA TYR A 130 7.82 -4.68 6.47
C TYR A 130 7.34 -4.36 5.04
N MET A 131 8.19 -3.75 4.21
CA MET A 131 7.87 -3.43 2.81
C MET A 131 7.63 -4.69 1.99
N ARG A 132 8.47 -5.71 2.21
CA ARG A 132 8.37 -7.00 1.56
C ARG A 132 7.10 -7.74 1.99
N VAL A 133 6.76 -7.77 3.28
CA VAL A 133 5.52 -8.43 3.75
C VAL A 133 4.25 -7.67 3.35
N SER A 134 4.26 -6.34 3.30
CA SER A 134 3.14 -5.56 2.74
C SER A 134 2.93 -5.86 1.26
N SER A 135 4.01 -6.13 0.51
CA SER A 135 3.92 -6.57 -0.88
C SER A 135 3.26 -7.95 -1.03
N VAL A 136 3.56 -8.90 -0.12
CA VAL A 136 2.84 -10.19 -0.05
C VAL A 136 1.35 -9.97 0.19
N ALA A 137 0.99 -9.15 1.17
CA ALA A 137 -0.40 -8.83 1.48
C ALA A 137 -1.12 -8.17 0.28
N GLY A 138 -0.46 -7.23 -0.39
CA GLY A 138 -0.98 -6.59 -1.59
C GLY A 138 -1.26 -7.59 -2.72
N MET A 139 -0.34 -8.54 -2.95
CA MET A 139 -0.56 -9.61 -3.94
C MET A 139 -1.76 -10.49 -3.60
N MET A 140 -1.99 -10.80 -2.32
CA MET A 140 -3.14 -11.58 -1.88
C MET A 140 -4.46 -10.84 -2.16
N HIS A 141 -4.53 -9.54 -1.87
CA HIS A 141 -5.68 -8.69 -2.18
C HIS A 141 -5.97 -8.64 -3.69
N ILE A 142 -4.94 -8.38 -4.51
CA ILE A 142 -5.11 -8.26 -5.96
C ILE A 142 -5.61 -9.56 -6.59
N TYR A 143 -5.12 -10.71 -6.13
CA TYR A 143 -5.42 -11.99 -6.76
C TYR A 143 -6.72 -12.62 -6.27
N TYR A 144 -6.94 -12.64 -4.95
CA TYR A 144 -8.08 -13.32 -4.36
C TYR A 144 -9.30 -12.41 -4.19
N GLY A 145 -9.08 -11.10 -3.96
CA GLY A 145 -10.15 -10.16 -3.63
C GLY A 145 -11.08 -10.69 -2.53
N ASP A 146 -12.39 -10.63 -2.76
CA ASP A 146 -13.42 -11.19 -1.88
C ASP A 146 -13.36 -12.72 -1.68
N GLN A 147 -12.65 -13.45 -2.56
CA GLN A 147 -12.50 -14.91 -2.44
C GLN A 147 -11.39 -15.32 -1.46
N ILE A 148 -10.65 -14.35 -0.91
CA ILE A 148 -9.66 -14.62 0.14
C ILE A 148 -10.36 -15.25 1.35
N THR A 149 -9.78 -16.31 1.91
CA THR A 149 -10.36 -16.90 3.12
C THR A 149 -10.26 -15.90 4.27
N ARG A 150 -11.14 -16.03 5.27
CA ARG A 150 -11.07 -15.15 6.46
C ARG A 150 -9.70 -15.23 7.14
N ASP A 151 -9.10 -16.41 7.20
CA ASP A 151 -7.79 -16.62 7.82
C ASP A 151 -6.68 -16.00 6.97
N ASP A 152 -6.71 -16.17 5.65
CA ASP A 152 -5.77 -15.51 4.73
C ASP A 152 -5.91 -13.98 4.75
N LYS A 153 -7.13 -13.46 4.95
CA LYS A 153 -7.38 -12.02 5.12
C LYS A 153 -6.82 -11.50 6.42
N LEU A 154 -6.95 -12.26 7.50
CA LEU A 154 -6.33 -11.94 8.79
C LEU A 154 -4.81 -11.99 8.67
N ASP A 155 -4.24 -12.97 7.98
CA ASP A 155 -2.81 -13.05 7.70
C ASP A 155 -2.33 -11.86 6.85
N ALA A 156 -3.04 -11.52 5.76
CA ALA A 156 -2.74 -10.35 4.92
C ALA A 156 -2.83 -9.05 5.72
N MET A 157 -3.84 -8.91 6.58
CA MET A 157 -3.96 -7.76 7.49
C MET A 157 -2.82 -7.71 8.51
N HIS A 158 -2.42 -8.84 9.09
CA HIS A 158 -1.27 -8.91 10.01
C HIS A 158 0.05 -8.58 9.30
N LEU A 159 0.23 -9.06 8.06
CA LEU A 159 1.40 -8.77 7.25
C LEU A 159 1.45 -7.30 6.82
N GLY A 160 0.34 -6.72 6.36
CA GLY A 160 0.28 -5.38 5.80
C GLY A 160 0.11 -4.23 6.81
N MET A 161 -0.55 -4.45 7.94
CA MET A 161 -0.80 -3.40 8.96
C MET A 161 0.06 -3.56 10.21
N SER A 162 0.68 -4.72 10.46
CA SER A 162 1.46 -5.01 11.67
C SER A 162 2.89 -5.44 11.37
N GLY A 163 3.56 -4.72 10.45
CA GLY A 163 4.91 -5.03 9.92
C GLY A 163 6.02 -5.32 10.93
N PHE A 164 5.80 -5.07 12.23
CA PHE A 164 6.75 -5.32 13.33
C PHE A 164 6.52 -6.62 14.12
N ARG A 165 5.43 -7.37 13.88
CA ARG A 165 5.03 -8.49 14.77
C ARG A 165 4.92 -9.86 14.12
N THR A 166 5.19 -9.97 12.82
CA THR A 166 5.10 -11.28 12.16
C THR A 166 6.40 -12.06 12.34
N ASN A 167 6.32 -13.23 12.99
CA ASN A 167 7.43 -14.18 13.10
C ASN A 167 7.71 -14.92 11.77
N HIS A 168 6.90 -14.66 10.73
CA HIS A 168 7.09 -15.26 9.42
C HIS A 168 8.44 -14.82 8.83
N ASP A 169 9.22 -15.80 8.37
CA ASP A 169 10.33 -15.55 7.46
C ASP A 169 9.74 -15.27 6.06
N ILE A 170 10.20 -14.21 5.41
CA ILE A 170 9.76 -13.88 4.04
C ILE A 170 10.06 -15.04 3.09
N LYS A 171 11.13 -15.82 3.36
CA LYS A 171 11.48 -17.01 2.58
C LYS A 171 10.38 -18.05 2.57
N ASP A 172 9.62 -18.18 3.65
CA ASP A 172 8.49 -19.12 3.74
C ASP A 172 7.24 -18.63 3.00
N LEU A 173 7.17 -17.33 2.71
CA LEU A 173 6.07 -16.71 1.98
C LEU A 173 6.27 -16.77 0.46
N ILE A 174 7.52 -16.69 -0.03
CA ILE A 174 7.83 -16.68 -1.47
C ILE A 174 7.21 -17.88 -2.22
N PRO A 175 7.34 -19.15 -1.77
CA PRO A 175 6.73 -20.28 -2.46
C PRO A 175 5.20 -20.20 -2.55
N LYS A 176 4.55 -19.54 -1.59
CA LYS A 176 3.09 -19.35 -1.56
C LYS A 176 2.59 -18.36 -2.63
N LEU A 177 3.48 -17.54 -3.19
CA LEU A 177 3.14 -16.57 -4.24
C LEU A 177 3.14 -17.19 -5.64
N LYS A 178 3.71 -18.39 -5.81
CA LYS A 178 3.75 -19.07 -7.10
C LYS A 178 2.36 -19.24 -7.73
N PRO A 179 1.33 -19.75 -7.02
CA PRO A 179 0.00 -19.92 -7.61
C PRO A 179 -0.65 -18.60 -8.04
N ILE A 180 -0.37 -17.49 -7.33
CA ILE A 180 -0.86 -16.15 -7.69
C ILE A 180 -0.27 -15.73 -9.04
N LEU A 181 1.05 -15.85 -9.20
CA LEU A 181 1.76 -15.45 -10.41
C LEU A 181 1.40 -16.36 -11.61
N GLU A 182 1.30 -17.67 -11.40
CA GLU A 182 0.84 -18.61 -12.42
C GLU A 182 -0.61 -18.33 -12.85
N GLY A 183 -1.48 -17.99 -11.89
CA GLY A 183 -2.89 -17.66 -12.14
C GLY A 183 -3.08 -16.49 -13.10
N VAL A 184 -2.14 -15.52 -13.10
CA VAL A 184 -2.14 -14.37 -14.03
C VAL A 184 -1.18 -14.54 -15.21
N LYS A 185 -0.63 -15.75 -15.43
CA LYS A 185 0.34 -16.05 -16.50
C LYS A 185 1.56 -15.13 -16.45
N SER A 186 2.05 -14.85 -15.25
CA SER A 186 3.34 -14.20 -15.03
C SER A 186 4.48 -15.20 -15.11
N ASP A 187 5.62 -14.75 -15.63
CA ASP A 187 6.89 -15.50 -15.63
C ASP A 187 7.85 -15.03 -14.52
N ALA A 188 7.40 -14.12 -13.63
CA ALA A 188 8.24 -13.50 -12.61
C ALA A 188 8.83 -14.52 -11.62
N TYR A 189 8.05 -15.55 -11.25
CA TYR A 189 8.52 -16.62 -10.35
C TYR A 189 9.64 -17.45 -11.00
N GLU A 190 9.50 -17.78 -12.28
CA GLU A 190 10.51 -18.57 -13.00
C GLU A 190 11.80 -17.76 -13.24
N LYS A 191 11.66 -16.44 -13.51
CA LYS A 191 12.80 -15.51 -13.53
C LYS A 191 13.52 -15.48 -12.19
N PHE A 192 12.78 -15.40 -11.07
CA PHE A 192 13.36 -15.45 -9.73
C PHE A 192 14.17 -16.74 -9.50
N LEU A 193 13.61 -17.91 -9.81
CA LEU A 193 14.32 -19.19 -9.66
C LEU A 193 15.62 -19.22 -10.48
N SER A 194 15.60 -18.70 -11.71
CA SER A 194 16.80 -18.66 -12.56
C SER A 194 17.92 -17.80 -11.97
N ILE A 195 17.57 -16.67 -11.35
CA ILE A 195 18.52 -15.75 -10.71
C ILE A 195 19.07 -16.36 -9.42
N ASP A 196 18.20 -16.98 -8.62
CA ASP A 196 18.57 -17.58 -7.34
C ASP A 196 19.48 -18.81 -7.53
N LEU A 197 19.15 -19.67 -8.51
CA LEU A 197 20.02 -20.77 -8.94
C LEU A 197 21.39 -20.26 -9.39
N GLY A 198 21.43 -19.18 -10.19
CA GLY A 198 22.68 -18.54 -10.62
C GLY A 198 23.51 -17.97 -9.46
N LYS A 199 22.89 -17.49 -8.38
CA LYS A 199 23.60 -17.08 -7.15
C LYS A 199 24.21 -18.28 -6.42
N SER A 200 23.48 -19.39 -6.31
CA SER A 200 23.94 -20.61 -5.61
C SER A 200 25.11 -21.32 -6.29
N LEU A 201 25.20 -21.24 -7.62
CA LEU A 201 26.28 -21.87 -8.39
C LEU A 201 27.61 -21.09 -8.30
N ASN A 202 27.55 -19.78 -8.02
CA ASN A 202 28.73 -18.91 -7.93
C ASN A 202 29.48 -19.00 -6.59
N THR A 203 28.96 -19.70 -5.58
CA THR A 203 29.61 -19.81 -4.26
C THR A 203 30.57 -21.00 -4.12
N ASP A 204 30.48 -22.04 -4.97
CA ASP A 204 31.30 -23.26 -4.86
C ASP A 204 32.08 -23.64 -6.13
N GLY A 205 32.08 -22.77 -7.14
CA GLY A 205 33.14 -22.72 -8.15
C GLY A 205 33.34 -23.97 -9.03
N ASN A 206 32.27 -24.59 -9.55
CA ASN A 206 32.33 -25.43 -10.76
C ASN A 206 30.94 -25.66 -11.42
N LEU A 207 30.75 -25.10 -12.62
CA LEU A 207 30.02 -25.62 -13.81
C LEU A 207 30.00 -24.51 -14.89
N ASP A 208 30.06 -24.96 -16.15
CA ASP A 208 30.41 -24.24 -17.39
C ASP A 208 29.38 -23.22 -17.90
#